data_AF-E7GN86-F1
#
_entry.id   AF-E7GN86-F1
#
_cell.length_a   1.000
_cell.length_b   1.000
_cell.length_c   1.000
_cell.angle_alpha   90.00
_cell.angle_beta   90.00
_cell.angle_gamma   90.00
#
_symmetry.space_group_name_H-M   'P 1'
#
loop_
_entity.id
_entity.type
_entity.pdbx_description
1 polymer ?
#
loop_
_entity_poly.entity_id
_entity_poly.type
_entity_poly.pdbx_seq_one_letter_code
_entity_poly.pdbx_strand_id
1 'polypeptide(L)'
;MKFSEKLKQAMQQLGINQAQVVGLTGKSKGSISMYLNDKTTPSEQVQSDIAVSLGLTPDYFEQEETPVIFKPSKCEDGIPTLTVHEVAKLMHKHTNTIALGLQQGVFPWGYAIHTSEHRWSYFINAKRFAEIEGIAI
;
A
#
# COMPACT_ATOMS: atom_id res chain seq x y z
N MET A 1 14.03 5.23 4.96
CA MET A 1 14.12 6.71 5.03
C MET A 1 14.90 7.12 6.27
N LYS A 2 15.65 8.24 6.21
CA LYS A 2 16.34 8.83 7.36
C LYS A 2 15.36 9.54 8.30
N PHE A 3 15.78 9.81 9.55
CA PHE A 3 14.99 10.56 10.53
C PHE A 3 14.49 11.92 9.98
N SER A 4 15.37 12.65 9.29
CA SER A 4 15.07 13.96 8.72
C SER A 4 13.94 13.93 7.68
N GLU A 5 13.89 12.89 6.86
CA GLU A 5 12.85 12.64 5.86
C GLU A 5 11.51 12.31 6.54
N LYS A 6 11.54 11.36 7.49
CA LYS A 6 10.35 10.98 8.27
C LYS A 6 9.77 12.15 9.05
N LEU A 7 10.61 13.01 9.62
CA LEU A 7 10.15 14.19 10.35
C LEU A 7 9.46 15.20 9.42
N LYS A 8 9.98 15.40 8.20
CA LYS A 8 9.32 16.26 7.19
C LYS A 8 7.99 15.67 6.74
N GLN A 9 7.93 14.36 6.55
CA GLN A 9 6.70 13.65 6.19
C GLN A 9 5.64 13.76 7.29
N ALA A 10 6.02 13.52 8.56
CA ALA A 10 5.14 13.71 9.70
C ALA A 10 4.61 15.15 9.77
N MET A 11 5.48 16.16 9.56
CA MET A 11 5.07 17.57 9.50
C MET A 11 4.04 17.84 8.39
N GLN A 12 4.25 17.29 7.20
CA GLN A 12 3.33 17.44 6.07
C GLN A 12 1.98 16.75 6.35
N GLN A 13 2.00 15.55 6.90
CA GLN A 13 0.79 14.76 7.21
C GLN A 13 -0.05 15.42 8.31
N LEU A 14 0.62 15.95 9.35
CA LEU A 14 -0.04 16.65 10.45
C LEU A 14 -0.39 18.11 10.12
N GLY A 15 0.07 18.62 8.98
CA GLY A 15 -0.15 20.02 8.57
C GLY A 15 0.50 21.04 9.50
N ILE A 16 1.64 20.70 10.11
CA ILE A 16 2.35 21.55 11.08
C ILE A 16 3.64 22.12 10.52
N ASN A 17 3.98 23.33 10.91
CA ASN A 17 5.24 24.00 10.56
C ASN A 17 6.32 23.78 11.64
N GLN A 18 7.55 24.20 11.33
CA GLN A 18 8.70 24.02 12.22
C GLN A 18 8.50 24.69 13.60
N ALA A 19 7.85 25.86 13.66
CA ALA A 19 7.61 26.56 14.91
C ALA A 19 6.63 25.79 15.81
N GLN A 20 5.64 25.14 15.20
CA GLN A 20 4.71 24.25 15.92
C GLN A 20 5.43 22.99 16.42
N VAL A 21 6.31 22.37 15.63
CA VAL A 21 7.13 21.23 16.08
C VAL A 21 8.01 21.62 17.28
N VAL A 22 8.62 22.81 17.25
CA VAL A 22 9.40 23.36 18.38
C VAL A 22 8.52 23.47 19.63
N GLY A 23 7.29 24.00 19.48
CA GLY A 23 6.34 24.14 20.58
C GLY A 23 5.87 22.79 21.15
N LEU A 24 5.59 21.81 20.29
CA LEU A 24 5.09 20.48 20.68
C LEU A 24 6.18 19.62 21.34
N THR A 25 7.39 19.62 20.79
CA THR A 25 8.49 18.74 21.23
C THR A 25 9.33 19.32 22.36
N GLY A 26 9.18 20.62 22.65
CA GLY A 26 10.02 21.34 23.61
C GLY A 26 11.50 21.45 23.21
N LYS A 27 11.88 21.04 22.00
CA LYS A 27 13.26 21.13 21.50
C LYS A 27 13.56 22.52 20.96
N SER A 28 14.83 22.94 21.04
CA SER A 28 15.23 24.24 20.52
C SER A 28 15.02 24.36 19.01
N LYS A 29 14.74 25.58 18.52
CA LYS A 29 14.64 25.86 17.08
C LYS A 29 15.91 25.45 16.32
N GLY A 30 17.08 25.59 16.95
CA GLY A 30 18.36 25.14 16.41
C GLY A 30 18.40 23.63 16.22
N SER A 31 18.01 22.86 17.25
CA SER A 31 17.97 21.39 17.20
C SER A 31 17.02 20.89 16.11
N ILE A 32 15.77 21.37 16.08
CA ILE A 32 14.80 20.97 15.04
C ILE A 32 15.31 21.35 13.65
N SER A 33 15.95 22.51 13.49
CA SER A 33 16.55 22.90 12.21
C SER A 33 17.67 21.94 11.78
N MET A 34 18.54 21.54 12.70
CA MET A 34 19.60 20.57 12.39
C MET A 34 19.03 19.20 12.02
N TYR A 35 17.98 18.76 12.70
CA TYR A 35 17.27 17.52 12.40
C TYR A 35 16.64 17.53 11.00
N LEU A 36 15.90 18.59 10.66
CA LEU A 36 15.26 18.70 9.34
C LEU A 36 16.27 18.80 8.19
N ASN A 37 17.45 19.35 8.46
CA ASN A 37 18.53 19.48 7.47
C ASN A 37 19.51 18.31 7.48
N ASP A 38 19.18 17.20 8.17
CA ASP A 38 20.00 15.98 8.24
C ASP A 38 21.43 16.22 8.77
N LYS A 39 21.65 17.32 9.51
CA LYS A 39 22.97 17.66 10.08
C LYS A 39 23.30 16.82 11.31
N THR A 40 22.27 16.45 12.05
CA THR A 40 22.37 15.65 13.28
C THR A 40 21.17 14.73 13.37
N THR A 41 21.39 13.46 13.74
CA THR A 41 20.31 12.53 14.08
C THR A 41 20.21 12.43 15.61
N PRO A 42 19.04 12.65 16.22
CA PRO A 42 18.87 12.46 17.65
C PRO A 42 18.97 10.99 18.06
N SER A 43 19.25 10.72 19.35
CA SER A 43 19.22 9.36 19.89
C SER A 43 17.82 8.75 19.83
N GLU A 44 17.73 7.42 19.84
CA GLU A 44 16.46 6.66 19.79
C GLU A 44 15.44 7.15 20.83
N GLN A 45 15.85 7.31 22.09
CA GLN A 45 14.98 7.88 23.13
C GLN A 45 14.41 9.25 22.74
N VAL A 46 15.24 10.13 22.16
CA VAL A 46 14.79 11.46 21.75
C VAL A 46 13.87 11.39 20.53
N GLN A 47 14.10 10.43 19.62
CA GLN A 47 13.19 10.18 18.50
C GLN A 47 11.82 9.74 19.01
N SER A 48 11.79 8.83 19.99
CA SER A 48 10.58 8.35 20.65
C SER A 48 9.82 9.50 21.35
N ASP A 49 10.51 10.32 22.14
CA ASP A 49 9.90 11.49 22.80
C ASP A 49 9.29 12.47 21.79
N ILE A 50 9.98 12.69 20.66
CA ILE A 50 9.48 13.54 19.57
C ILE A 50 8.23 12.92 18.94
N ALA A 51 8.22 11.61 18.67
CA ALA A 51 7.07 10.93 18.09
C ALA A 51 5.83 11.05 18.98
N VAL A 52 5.99 10.77 20.28
CA VAL A 52 4.91 10.92 21.29
C VAL A 52 4.41 12.36 21.34
N SER A 53 5.29 13.35 21.32
CA SER A 53 4.93 14.77 21.33
C SER A 53 4.14 15.20 20.08
N LEU A 54 4.33 14.51 18.96
CA LEU A 54 3.61 14.73 17.70
C LEU A 54 2.33 13.89 17.60
N GLY A 55 2.00 13.07 18.62
CA GLY A 55 0.85 12.17 18.61
C GLY A 55 1.03 10.92 17.75
N LEU A 56 2.28 10.53 17.47
CA LEU A 56 2.65 9.34 16.70
C LEU A 56 3.05 8.19 17.64
N THR A 57 3.21 6.98 17.11
CA THR A 57 3.71 5.85 17.89
C THR A 57 5.17 6.06 18.28
N PRO A 58 5.62 5.60 19.47
CA PRO A 58 7.00 5.80 19.95
C PRO A 58 8.09 5.29 18.99
N ASP A 59 7.78 4.25 18.22
CA ASP A 59 8.65 3.59 17.26
C ASP A 59 8.55 4.17 15.83
N TYR A 60 7.77 5.23 15.60
CA TYR A 60 7.51 5.79 14.27
C TYR A 60 8.80 6.07 13.47
N PHE A 61 9.82 6.63 14.13
CA PHE A 61 11.09 6.95 13.48
C PHE A 61 12.02 5.74 13.32
N GLU A 62 11.76 4.64 14.02
CA GLU A 62 12.51 3.39 13.96
C GLU A 62 11.96 2.42 12.91
N GLN A 63 10.67 2.52 12.58
CA GLN A 63 10.03 1.66 11.56
C GLN A 63 10.73 1.82 10.20
N GLU A 64 11.55 0.87 9.78
CA GLU A 64 11.99 0.83 8.39
C GLU A 64 10.74 0.72 7.51
N GLU A 65 10.42 1.77 6.76
CA GLU A 65 9.43 1.66 5.70
C GLU A 65 9.94 0.54 4.79
N THR A 66 9.28 -0.61 4.81
CA THR A 66 9.56 -1.69 3.88
C THR A 66 9.30 -1.12 2.49
N PRO A 67 10.34 -0.84 1.69
CA PRO A 67 10.10 -0.35 0.36
C PRO A 67 9.35 -1.45 -0.37
N VAL A 68 8.15 -1.17 -0.86
CA VAL A 68 7.45 -2.06 -1.78
C VAL A 68 8.22 -1.98 -3.11
N ILE A 69 9.31 -2.73 -3.20
CA ILE A 69 10.14 -2.82 -4.40
C ILE A 69 9.39 -3.72 -5.38
N PHE A 70 8.61 -3.13 -6.28
CA PHE A 70 8.09 -3.84 -7.44
C PHE A 70 9.26 -4.19 -8.37
N LYS A 71 9.70 -5.46 -8.37
CA LYS A 71 10.63 -6.03 -9.35
C LYS A 71 9.87 -6.87 -10.39
N PRO A 72 9.45 -6.33 -11.55
CA PRO A 72 8.83 -7.16 -12.58
C PRO A 72 9.93 -7.71 -13.48
N SER A 73 10.33 -8.96 -13.27
CA SER A 73 11.13 -9.69 -14.27
C SER A 73 10.77 -11.17 -14.40
N LYS A 74 10.03 -11.73 -13.44
CA LYS A 74 9.19 -12.94 -13.50
C LYS A 74 8.55 -13.03 -12.12
N CYS A 75 7.26 -12.70 -12.03
CA CYS A 75 6.56 -12.58 -10.75
C CYS A 75 6.16 -13.98 -10.29
N GLU A 76 7.02 -14.68 -9.55
CA GLU A 76 6.63 -15.91 -8.83
C GLU A 76 5.56 -15.59 -7.76
N ASP A 77 5.58 -14.37 -7.21
CA ASP A 77 4.55 -13.79 -6.33
C ASP A 77 3.57 -12.86 -7.08
N GLY A 78 3.18 -13.22 -8.30
CA GLY A 78 2.15 -12.50 -9.05
C GLY A 78 0.80 -12.51 -8.33
N ILE A 79 -0.12 -11.62 -8.72
CA ILE A 79 -1.52 -11.71 -8.26
C ILE A 79 -2.03 -13.10 -8.64
N PRO A 80 -2.45 -13.95 -7.69
CA PRO A 80 -2.97 -15.27 -8.03
C PRO A 80 -4.21 -15.11 -8.90
N THR A 81 -4.22 -15.79 -10.05
CA THR A 81 -5.30 -15.70 -11.03
C THR A 81 -6.00 -17.03 -11.21
N LEU A 82 -7.27 -16.97 -11.56
CA LEU A 82 -8.04 -18.13 -12.03
C LEU A 82 -8.33 -17.98 -13.52
N THR A 83 -8.49 -19.12 -14.19
CA THR A 83 -9.04 -19.16 -15.54
C THR A 83 -10.57 -19.08 -15.50
N VAL A 84 -11.16 -18.63 -16.61
CA VAL A 84 -12.63 -18.61 -16.79
C VAL A 84 -13.23 -20.01 -16.58
N HIS A 85 -12.50 -21.06 -16.96
CA HIS A 85 -12.97 -22.44 -16.83
C HIS A 85 -12.95 -22.93 -15.38
N GLU A 86 -11.93 -22.58 -14.59
CA GLU A 86 -11.88 -22.89 -13.15
C GLU A 86 -13.02 -22.21 -12.40
N VAL A 87 -13.25 -20.92 -12.66
CA VAL A 87 -14.37 -20.19 -12.05
C VAL A 87 -15.71 -20.78 -12.46
N ALA A 88 -15.89 -21.16 -13.73
CA ALA A 88 -17.11 -21.79 -14.21
C ALA A 88 -17.43 -23.08 -13.45
N LYS A 89 -16.40 -23.89 -13.15
CA LYS A 89 -16.54 -25.09 -12.29
C LYS A 89 -16.91 -24.72 -10.87
N LEU A 90 -16.23 -23.76 -10.25
CA LEU A 90 -16.47 -23.32 -8.86
C LEU A 90 -17.86 -22.73 -8.67
N MET A 91 -18.37 -21.96 -9.63
CA MET A 91 -19.70 -21.33 -9.57
C MET A 91 -20.83 -22.24 -10.10
N HIS A 92 -20.51 -23.44 -10.60
CA HIS A 92 -21.46 -24.32 -11.29
C HIS A 92 -22.21 -23.59 -12.43
N LYS A 93 -21.47 -22.83 -13.25
CA LYS A 93 -22.00 -22.10 -14.41
C LYS A 93 -21.31 -22.53 -15.69
N HIS A 94 -21.94 -22.22 -16.83
CA HIS A 94 -21.32 -22.44 -18.13
C HIS A 94 -20.19 -21.42 -18.36
N THR A 95 -19.09 -21.85 -18.98
CA THR A 95 -17.91 -21.00 -19.26
C THR A 95 -18.29 -19.70 -19.97
N ASN A 96 -19.21 -19.75 -20.94
CA ASN A 96 -19.67 -18.57 -21.68
C ASN A 96 -20.38 -17.55 -20.78
N THR A 97 -21.09 -18.00 -19.75
CA THR A 97 -21.77 -17.11 -18.80
C THR A 97 -20.74 -16.32 -17.98
N ILE A 98 -19.67 -16.97 -17.53
CA ILE A 98 -18.58 -16.31 -16.83
C ILE A 98 -17.85 -15.33 -17.76
N ALA A 99 -17.53 -15.78 -18.98
CA ALA A 99 -16.87 -14.93 -19.98
C ALA A 99 -17.68 -13.66 -20.30
N LEU A 100 -18.98 -13.80 -20.57
CA LEU A 100 -19.87 -12.67 -20.84
C LEU A 100 -19.99 -11.75 -19.63
N GLY A 101 -20.10 -12.28 -18.42
CA GLY A 101 -20.17 -11.45 -17.22
C GLY A 101 -18.89 -10.64 -16.98
N LEU A 102 -17.72 -11.19 -17.30
CA LEU A 102 -16.45 -10.47 -17.26
C LEU A 102 -16.35 -9.37 -18.33
N GLN A 103 -16.94 -9.59 -19.53
CA GLN A 103 -17.03 -8.58 -20.58
C GLN A 103 -18.01 -7.45 -20.23
N GLN A 104 -19.11 -7.79 -19.56
CA GLN A 104 -20.12 -6.84 -19.09
C GLN A 104 -19.69 -6.10 -17.81
N GLY A 105 -18.64 -6.55 -17.12
CA GLY A 105 -18.16 -5.95 -15.88
C GLY A 105 -19.06 -6.21 -14.67
N VAL A 106 -19.90 -7.24 -14.69
CA VAL A 106 -20.81 -7.58 -13.56
C VAL A 106 -20.10 -8.25 -12.40
N PHE A 107 -18.92 -8.84 -12.62
CA PHE A 107 -18.17 -9.52 -11.56
C PHE A 107 -17.13 -8.57 -10.93
N PRO A 108 -17.17 -8.34 -9.60
CA PRO A 108 -16.25 -7.42 -8.92
C PRO A 108 -14.82 -7.96 -8.78
N TRP A 109 -14.60 -9.25 -9.04
CA TRP A 109 -13.33 -9.95 -8.85
C TRP A 109 -12.54 -10.17 -10.15
N GLY A 110 -13.04 -9.72 -11.30
CA GLY A 110 -12.35 -9.89 -12.58
C GLY A 110 -12.91 -9.01 -13.69
N TYR A 111 -12.22 -8.97 -14.82
CA TYR A 111 -12.63 -8.22 -16.01
C TYR A 111 -12.12 -8.89 -17.30
N ALA A 112 -12.72 -8.52 -18.42
CA ALA A 112 -12.24 -8.90 -19.74
C ALA A 112 -11.77 -7.66 -20.53
N ILE A 113 -10.64 -7.80 -21.24
CA ILE A 113 -10.07 -6.78 -22.12
C ILE A 113 -10.25 -7.24 -23.55
N HIS A 114 -10.86 -6.38 -24.38
CA HIS A 114 -10.95 -6.61 -25.82
C HIS A 114 -9.59 -6.32 -26.46
N THR A 115 -8.86 -7.37 -26.85
CA THR A 115 -7.48 -7.25 -27.36
C THR A 115 -7.42 -7.17 -28.88
N SER A 116 -8.37 -7.78 -29.58
CA SER A 116 -8.57 -7.67 -31.03
C SER A 116 -10.01 -8.01 -31.39
N GLU A 117 -10.41 -7.81 -32.64
CA GLU A 117 -11.78 -8.00 -33.15
C GLU A 117 -12.47 -9.31 -32.72
N HIS A 118 -11.70 -10.39 -32.52
CA HIS A 118 -12.23 -11.70 -32.11
C HIS A 118 -11.54 -12.27 -30.88
N ARG A 119 -10.80 -11.45 -30.12
CA ARG A 119 -10.01 -11.95 -28.99
C ARG A 119 -10.20 -11.10 -27.74
N TRP A 120 -10.60 -11.80 -26.69
CA TRP A 120 -10.67 -11.29 -25.33
C TRP A 120 -9.55 -11.88 -24.49
N SER A 121 -8.93 -11.04 -23.68
CA SER A 121 -8.05 -11.46 -22.59
C SER A 121 -8.81 -11.31 -21.28
N TYR A 122 -8.75 -12.33 -20.43
CA TYR A 122 -9.49 -12.37 -19.17
C TYR A 122 -8.53 -12.27 -18.01
N PHE A 123 -8.88 -11.46 -17.02
CA PHE A 123 -8.17 -11.37 -15.76
C PHE A 123 -9.15 -11.61 -14.61
N ILE A 124 -8.81 -12.54 -13.73
CA ILE A 124 -9.61 -12.91 -12.57
C ILE A 124 -8.68 -12.95 -11.37
N ASN A 125 -8.97 -12.18 -10.33
CA ASN A 125 -8.22 -12.19 -9.08
C ASN A 125 -8.75 -13.30 -8.17
N ALA A 126 -7.94 -14.34 -7.94
CA ALA A 126 -8.35 -15.50 -7.14
C ALA A 126 -8.67 -15.11 -5.69
N LYS A 127 -7.90 -14.20 -5.07
CA LYS A 127 -8.15 -13.76 -3.69
C LYS A 127 -9.50 -13.05 -3.56
N ARG A 128 -9.81 -12.14 -4.48
CA ARG A 128 -11.10 -11.44 -4.48
C ARG A 128 -12.27 -12.37 -4.75
N PHE A 129 -12.09 -13.35 -5.63
CA PHE A 129 -13.10 -14.38 -5.88
C PHE A 129 -13.40 -15.17 -4.60
N ALA A 130 -12.36 -15.66 -3.91
CA ALA A 130 -12.49 -16.38 -2.64
C ALA A 130 -13.20 -15.56 -1.56
N GLU A 131 -12.77 -14.31 -1.37
CA GLU A 131 -13.32 -13.37 -0.38
C GLU A 131 -14.82 -13.11 -0.58
N ILE A 132 -15.25 -12.91 -1.83
CA ILE A 132 -16.62 -12.48 -2.15
C ILE A 132 -17.58 -13.67 -2.23
N GLU A 133 -17.16 -14.76 -2.86
CA GLU A 133 -18.01 -15.94 -3.04
C GLU A 133 -17.96 -16.89 -1.83
N GLY A 134 -17.07 -16.63 -0.87
CA GLY A 134 -16.92 -17.46 0.35
C GLY A 134 -16.31 -18.83 0.08
N ILE A 135 -15.47 -18.93 -0.96
CA ILE A 135 -14.86 -20.18 -1.41
C ILE A 135 -13.42 -20.25 -0.91
N ALA A 136 -13.05 -21.33 -0.22
CA ALA A 136 -11.66 -21.64 0.08
C ALA A 136 -10.97 -22.15 -1.21
N ILE A 137 -9.92 -21.46 -1.66
CA ILE A 137 -9.09 -21.82 -2.81
C ILE A 137 -7.85 -22.56 -2.31
#